data_AF-A0A4R4VNS1-F1
#
_entry.id   AF-A0A4R4VNS1-F1
#
_cell.length_a   1.000
_cell.length_b   1.000
_cell.length_c   1.000
_cell.angle_alpha   90.00
_cell.angle_beta   90.00
_cell.angle_gamma   90.00
#
_symmetry.space_group_name_H-M   'P 1'
#
loop_
_entity.id
_entity.type
_entity.pdbx_description
1 polymer ?
#
loop_
_entity_poly.entity_id
_entity_poly.type
_entity_poly.pdbx_seq_one_letter_code
_entity_poly.pdbx_strand_id
1 'polypeptide(L)' 'MLQVREVRTDRILGTIELTAEGDVEASSEELRGMFEQTMISRGLTVSETYDWYTGWSNGYVEFVPVR' A
#
# COMPACT_ATOMS: atom_id res chain seq x y z
N MET A 1 -7.70 -0.40 5.69
CA MET A 1 -7.50 -0.02 4.28
C MET A 1 -6.57 1.19 4.18
N LEU A 2 -5.65 1.18 3.22
CA LEU A 2 -4.79 2.30 2.84
C LEU A 2 -5.29 2.88 1.51
N GLN A 3 -5.39 4.20 1.43
CA GLN A 3 -5.54 4.93 0.18
C GLN A 3 -4.16 5.36 -0.32
N VAL A 4 -3.92 5.13 -1.60
CA VAL A 4 -2.71 5.55 -2.30
C VAL A 4 -3.03 6.83 -3.04
N ARG A 5 -2.34 7.93 -2.72
CA ARG A 5 -2.65 9.26 -3.25
C ARG A 5 -1.43 9.92 -3.85
N GLU A 6 -1.66 10.74 -4.88
CA GLU A 6 -0.64 11.65 -5.39
C GLU A 6 -0.50 12.85 -4.44
N VAL A 7 0.70 13.07 -3.90
CA VAL A 7 0.99 14.09 -2.87
C VAL A 7 0.65 15.51 -3.35
N ARG A 8 0.86 15.81 -4.64
CA ARG A 8 0.69 17.17 -5.17
C ARG A 8 -0.76 17.57 -5.41
N THR A 9 -1.63 16.59 -5.66
CA THR A 9 -3.00 16.82 -6.14
C THR A 9 -4.06 16.24 -5.20
N ASP A 10 -3.63 15.46 -4.20
CA ASP A 10 -4.48 14.62 -3.34
C ASP A 10 -5.37 13.65 -4.15
N ARG A 11 -5.02 13.40 -5.43
CA ARG A 11 -5.75 12.48 -6.28
C ARG A 11 -5.54 11.05 -5.78
N ILE A 12 -6.64 10.33 -5.55
CA ILE A 12 -6.61 8.90 -5.23
C ILE A 12 -6.19 8.12 -6.48
N LEU A 13 -5.10 7.37 -6.36
CA LEU A 13 -4.54 6.50 -7.39
C LEU A 13 -5.02 5.06 -7.21
N GLY A 14 -5.36 4.66 -5.98
CA GLY A 14 -5.88 3.34 -5.68
C GLY A 14 -5.97 3.06 -4.18
N THR A 15 -6.17 1.79 -3.84
CA THR A 15 -6.28 1.30 -2.46
C THR A 15 -5.51 0.00 -2.27
N ILE A 16 -5.09 -0.23 -1.03
CA ILE A 16 -4.55 -1.51 -0.54
C ILE A 16 -5.29 -1.88 0.74
N GLU A 17 -5.82 -3.09 0.81
CA GLU A 17 -6.53 -3.64 1.95
C GLU A 17 -5.87 -4.93 2.43
N LEU A 18 -5.73 -5.06 3.75
CA LEU A 18 -5.36 -6.31 4.40
C LEU A 18 -6.66 -7.00 4.80
N THR A 19 -6.92 -8.19 4.23
CA THR A 19 -8.15 -8.94 4.49
C THR A 19 -8.10 -9.63 5.86
N ALA A 20 -9.25 -10.13 6.34
CA ALA A 20 -9.32 -10.86 7.61
C ALA A 20 -8.54 -12.19 7.56
N GLU A 21 -8.37 -12.75 6.37
CA GLU A 21 -7.62 -13.98 6.07
C GLU A 21 -6.10 -13.75 6.05
N GLY A 22 -5.65 -12.49 6.11
CA GLY A 22 -4.23 -12.11 6.06
C GLY A 22 -3.67 -11.95 4.64
N ASP A 23 -4.55 -11.86 3.63
CA ASP A 23 -4.18 -11.58 2.25
C ASP A 23 -4.19 -10.06 1.97
N VAL A 24 -3.58 -9.67 0.84
CA VAL A 24 -3.61 -8.28 0.37
C VAL A 24 -4.47 -8.15 -0.89
N GLU A 25 -5.45 -7.25 -0.83
CA GLU A 25 -6.21 -6.81 -1.99
C GLU A 25 -5.75 -5.42 -2.41
N ALA A 26 -5.41 -5.26 -3.69
CA ALA A 26 -5.04 -3.97 -4.26
C ALA A 26 -5.97 -3.62 -5.40
N SER A 27 -6.30 -2.34 -5.54
CA SER A 27 -7.21 -1.86 -6.59
C SER A 27 -6.64 -1.96 -8.02
N SER A 28 -5.33 -2.24 -8.15
CA SER A 28 -4.67 -2.44 -9.44
C SER A 28 -3.52 -3.44 -9.33
N GLU A 29 -3.19 -4.09 -10.45
CA GLU A 29 -2.05 -5.01 -10.56
C GLU A 29 -0.72 -4.31 -10.28
N GLU A 30 -0.58 -3.03 -10.64
CA GLU A 30 0.62 -2.24 -10.38
C GLU A 30 0.87 -2.05 -8.88
N LEU A 31 -0.17 -1.70 -8.11
CA LEU A 31 -0.07 -1.54 -6.66
C LEU A 31 0.19 -2.88 -5.98
N ARG A 32 -0.43 -3.96 -6.47
CA ARG A 32 -0.16 -5.32 -6.01
C ARG A 32 1.31 -5.70 -6.24
N GLY A 33 1.82 -5.50 -7.45
CA GLY A 33 3.20 -5.83 -7.80
C GLY A 33 4.22 -5.02 -7.00
N MET A 34 3.95 -3.72 -6.77
CA MET A 34 4.79 -2.88 -5.91
C MET A 34 4.80 -3.40 -4.46
N PHE A 35 3.64 -3.79 -3.92
CA PHE A 35 3.54 -4.36 -2.58
C PHE A 35 4.31 -5.67 -2.46
N GLU A 36 4.10 -6.60 -3.39
CA GLU A 36 4.80 -7.90 -3.45
C GLU A 36 6.31 -7.72 -3.61
N GLN A 37 6.75 -6.77 -4.43
CA GLN A 37 8.18 -6.46 -4.59
C GLN A 37 8.80 -5.95 -3.30
N THR A 38 8.12 -5.08 -2.56
CA THR A 38 8.58 -4.59 -1.25
C THR A 38 8.69 -5.74 -0.25
N MET A 39 7.67 -6.61 -0.21
CA MET A 39 7.65 -7.81 0.61
C MET A 39 8.88 -8.68 0.36
N ILE A 40 9.14 -9.02 -0.91
CA ILE A 40 10.30 -9.84 -1.33
C ILE A 40 11.62 -9.12 -1.02
N SER A 41 11.74 -7.84 -1.39
CA SER A 41 12.99 -7.08 -1.24
C SER A 41 13.40 -6.88 0.22
N ARG A 42 12.44 -6.83 1.14
CA ARG A 42 12.68 -6.60 2.56
C ARG A 42 12.57 -7.86 3.41
N GLY A 43 12.12 -8.97 2.83
CA GLY A 43 11.87 -10.21 3.57
C GLY A 43 10.76 -10.07 4.61
N LEU A 44 9.75 -9.24 4.32
CA LEU A 44 8.61 -9.00 5.21
C LEU A 44 7.48 -9.98 4.93
N THR A 45 6.61 -10.19 5.90
CA THR A 45 5.29 -10.81 5.71
C THR A 45 4.30 -9.83 5.08
N VAL A 46 3.11 -10.32 4.71
CA VAL A 46 2.03 -9.46 4.19
C VAL A 46 1.66 -8.37 5.20
N SER A 47 1.39 -8.74 6.45
CA SER A 47 1.02 -7.79 7.51
C SER A 47 2.13 -6.78 7.80
N GLU A 48 3.40 -7.22 7.87
CA GLU A 48 4.52 -6.31 8.08
C GLU A 48 4.72 -5.35 6.90
N THR A 49 4.46 -5.81 5.67
CA THR A 49 4.52 -4.96 4.48
C THR A 49 3.38 -3.92 4.51
N TYR A 50 2.19 -4.33 4.93
CA TYR A 50 1.05 -3.44 5.12
C TYR A 50 1.32 -2.35 6.17
N ASP A 51 1.85 -2.76 7.33
CA ASP A 51 2.26 -1.84 8.40
C ASP A 51 3.39 -0.93 7.93
N TRP A 52 4.34 -1.43 7.13
CA TRP A 52 5.41 -0.63 6.56
C TRP A 52 4.90 0.48 5.63
N TYR A 53 3.86 0.20 4.84
CA TYR A 53 3.22 1.20 3.99
C TYR A 53 2.32 2.17 4.76
N THR A 54 1.94 1.87 6.00
CA THR A 54 1.03 2.72 6.78
C THR A 54 1.70 4.06 7.11
N GLY A 55 1.26 5.14 6.45
CA GLY A 55 1.88 6.47 6.59
C GLY A 55 3.16 6.66 5.78
N TRP A 56 3.47 5.75 4.85
CA TRP A 56 4.64 5.86 3.99
C TRP A 56 4.43 6.89 2.87
N SER A 57 5.49 7.61 2.51
CA SER A 57 5.53 8.50 1.34
C SER A 57 6.93 8.57 0.74
N ASN A 58 7.00 8.78 -0.58
CA ASN A 58 8.25 9.08 -1.30
C ASN A 58 8.29 10.51 -1.87
N GLY A 59 7.34 11.38 -1.49
CA GLY A 59 7.22 12.76 -2.00
C GLY A 59 6.46 12.90 -3.33
N TYR A 60 6.12 11.79 -3.99
CA TYR A 60 5.21 11.75 -5.14
C TYR A 60 3.89 11.06 -4.80
N VAL A 61 3.98 9.96 -4.06
CA VAL A 61 2.85 9.16 -3.60
C VAL A 61 2.91 9.01 -2.09
N GLU A 62 1.76 8.96 -1.45
CA GLU A 62 1.59 8.63 -0.04
C GLU A 62 0.51 7.58 0.20
N PHE A 63 0.66 6.83 1.28
CA PHE A 63 -0.22 5.73 1.70
C PHE A 63 -0.89 6.14 3.01
N VAL A 64 -2.16 6.50 2.92
CA VAL A 64 -2.91 7.11 4.03
C VAL A 64 -3.95 6.12 4.55
N PRO A 65 -3.98 5.84 5.87
CA PRO A 65 -5.03 5.04 6.47
C PRO A 65 -6.39 5.69 6.29
N VAL A 66 -7.36 4.93 5.79
CA VAL A 66 -8.76 5.37 5.75
C VAL A 66 -9.39 5.02 7.11
N ARG A 67 -9.96 6.03 7.77
CA ARG A 67 -10.72 5.89 9.02
C ARG A 67 -12.16 5.53 8.75
#